data_AF-A0A6B2E2V6-F1
#
_entry.id   AF-A0A6B2E2V6-F1
#
_cell.length_a   1.000
_cell.length_b   1.000
_cell.length_c   1.000
_cell.angle_alpha   90.00
_cell.angle_beta   90.00
_cell.angle_gamma   90.00
#
_symmetry.space_group_name_H-M   'P 1'
#
loop_
_entity.id
_entity.type
_entity.pdbx_description
1 polymer ?
#
loop_
_entity_poly.entity_id
_entity_poly.type
_entity_poly.pdbx_seq_one_letter_code
_entity_poly.pdbx_strand_id
1 'polypeptide(L)'
;TAGGLTAVSLFRADPAPAPPAVQPQPQLQPVAPGPTDNPLVAKSSFGWLPEEVTGVEYAAGGHGDTTLAIGRGELPPMLWLSVSDREPPAPRDLSGEPKSIPQRVGDRDGHWVTADANDPLNHGDSYLRWPTADGRWAQLHAYYLARPDLQQVLVRVAEGATFANRGVPLPLRIASLPPSFHLSDAYTSRRPDQDGVPWKLVLQYSANGALATINVAPPGAGRKDGLGVPRCVKKNGLEACVGIDKEKAAGITAQELLSRITLLGTDESKWTAHVLSP
;
A
#
# COMPACT_ATOMS: atom_id res chain seq x y z
N THR A 1 52.96 -73.02 -37.90
CA THR A 1 52.40 -72.53 -36.64
C THR A 1 52.66 -71.06 -36.53
N ALA A 2 51.67 -70.22 -36.85
CA ALA A 2 51.74 -68.77 -36.74
C ALA A 2 50.53 -68.32 -35.92
N GLY A 3 50.78 -67.83 -34.70
CA GLY A 3 49.77 -67.28 -33.81
C GLY A 3 49.55 -65.80 -34.11
N GLY A 4 48.33 -65.44 -34.51
CA GLY A 4 47.91 -64.05 -34.65
C GLY A 4 47.53 -63.48 -33.28
N LEU A 5 48.22 -62.41 -32.87
CA LEU A 5 47.82 -61.57 -31.74
C LEU A 5 46.89 -60.47 -32.26
N THR A 6 45.66 -60.45 -31.78
CA THR A 6 44.71 -59.36 -32.03
C THR A 6 44.85 -58.32 -30.91
N ALA A 7 45.31 -57.11 -31.24
CA ALA A 7 45.31 -55.99 -30.31
C ALA A 7 43.89 -55.40 -30.23
N VAL A 8 43.32 -55.34 -29.02
CA VAL A 8 42.04 -54.67 -28.75
C VAL A 8 42.33 -53.26 -28.27
N SER A 9 42.05 -52.26 -29.10
CA SER A 9 42.07 -50.84 -28.68
C SER A 9 40.87 -50.55 -27.78
N LEU A 10 41.13 -50.29 -26.50
CA LEU A 10 40.15 -49.75 -25.57
C LEU A 10 40.10 -48.23 -25.72
N PHE A 11 39.15 -47.72 -26.51
CA PHE A 11 38.81 -46.30 -26.46
C PHE A 11 38.09 -46.03 -25.14
N ARG A 12 38.74 -45.28 -24.25
CA ARG A 12 38.14 -44.76 -23.01
C ARG A 12 37.24 -43.59 -23.43
N ALA A 13 35.93 -43.71 -23.21
CA ALA A 13 35.01 -42.60 -23.39
C ALA A 13 35.29 -41.53 -22.33
N ASP A 14 35.44 -40.27 -22.73
CA ASP A 14 35.53 -39.15 -21.80
C ASP A 14 34.23 -39.02 -20.99
N PRO A 15 34.32 -38.75 -19.67
CA PRO A 15 33.13 -38.56 -18.85
C PRO A 15 32.39 -37.29 -19.29
N ALA A 16 31.07 -37.40 -19.38
CA ALA A 16 30.20 -36.28 -19.75
C ALA A 16 30.39 -35.08 -18.79
N PRO A 17 30.33 -33.83 -19.30
CA PRO A 17 30.46 -32.65 -18.46
C PRO A 17 29.33 -32.61 -17.42
N ALA A 18 29.69 -32.28 -16.18
CA ALA A 18 28.74 -32.16 -15.10
C ALA A 18 27.68 -31.09 -15.40
N PRO A 19 26.40 -31.32 -15.07
CA PRO A 19 25.37 -30.30 -15.23
C PRO A 19 25.74 -29.04 -14.43
N PRO A 20 25.43 -27.84 -14.94
CA PRO A 20 25.72 -26.59 -14.25
C PRO A 20 25.08 -26.61 -12.86
N ALA A 21 25.86 -26.21 -11.85
CA ALA A 21 25.40 -26.10 -10.48
C ALA A 21 24.18 -25.17 -10.43
N VAL A 22 23.03 -25.71 -10.03
CA VAL A 22 21.83 -24.91 -9.76
C VAL A 22 22.17 -24.00 -8.59
N GLN A 23 22.30 -22.70 -8.86
CA GLN A 23 22.50 -21.72 -7.80
C GLN A 23 21.31 -21.80 -6.83
N PRO A 24 21.55 -21.79 -5.50
CA PRO A 24 20.46 -21.75 -4.54
C PRO A 24 19.57 -20.55 -4.86
N GLN A 25 18.29 -20.79 -5.14
CA GLN A 25 17.32 -19.70 -5.26
C GLN A 25 17.31 -18.91 -3.94
N PRO A 26 17.34 -17.57 -4.00
CA PRO A 26 17.21 -16.75 -2.80
C PRO A 26 15.97 -17.18 -2.03
N GLN A 27 16.14 -17.57 -0.77
CA GLN A 27 15.01 -17.97 0.07
C GLN A 27 14.13 -16.75 0.31
N LEU A 28 12.85 -16.85 -0.08
CA LEU A 28 11.86 -15.81 0.20
C LEU A 28 11.72 -15.62 1.71
N GLN A 29 11.73 -14.37 2.16
CA GLN A 29 11.51 -14.06 3.56
C GLN A 29 10.01 -14.06 3.87
N PRO A 30 9.52 -14.87 4.81
CA PRO A 30 8.11 -14.82 5.20
C PRO A 30 7.73 -13.46 5.79
N VAL A 31 6.56 -12.94 5.40
CA VAL A 31 6.00 -11.71 5.98
C VAL A 31 5.27 -12.06 7.27
N ALA A 32 5.57 -11.34 8.36
CA ALA A 32 4.81 -11.47 9.59
C ALA A 32 3.32 -11.10 9.36
N PRO A 33 2.36 -11.80 9.99
CA PRO A 33 0.95 -11.43 9.92
C PRO A 33 0.72 -9.97 10.35
N GLY A 34 -0.27 -9.31 9.74
CA GLY A 34 -0.66 -7.97 10.17
C GLY A 34 -1.32 -7.97 11.56
N PRO A 35 -1.25 -6.86 12.30
CA PRO A 35 -1.95 -6.72 13.57
C PRO A 35 -3.46 -6.82 13.36
N THR A 36 -4.14 -7.58 14.23
CA THR A 36 -5.59 -7.80 14.15
C THR A 36 -6.39 -6.71 14.86
N ASP A 37 -5.73 -5.88 15.65
CA ASP A 37 -6.31 -4.80 16.45
C ASP A 37 -6.13 -3.42 15.80
N ASN A 38 -5.69 -3.36 14.54
CA ASN A 38 -5.61 -2.15 13.76
C ASN A 38 -6.42 -2.26 12.47
N PRO A 39 -7.43 -1.40 12.24
CA PRO A 39 -8.18 -1.43 11.00
C PRO A 39 -7.35 -0.96 9.80
N LEU A 40 -6.27 -0.19 9.99
CA LEU A 40 -5.45 0.32 8.91
C LEU A 40 -4.04 -0.27 8.99
N VAL A 41 -3.81 -1.33 8.21
CA VAL A 41 -2.51 -2.00 8.10
C VAL A 41 -1.84 -1.60 6.80
N ALA A 42 -0.73 -0.87 6.90
CA ALA A 42 0.11 -0.57 5.75
C ALA A 42 0.94 -1.81 5.40
N LYS A 43 1.02 -2.16 4.11
CA LYS A 43 1.86 -3.26 3.57
C LYS A 43 3.21 -2.78 3.06
N SER A 44 3.38 -1.46 2.95
CA SER A 44 4.55 -0.79 2.41
C SER A 44 4.80 0.53 3.14
N SER A 45 6.01 1.08 3.01
CA SER A 45 6.33 2.42 3.49
C SER A 45 7.49 3.00 2.66
N PHE A 46 7.42 4.30 2.37
CA PHE A 46 8.52 5.02 1.74
C PHE A 46 9.65 5.28 2.74
N GLY A 47 10.91 5.00 2.36
CA GLY A 47 12.09 5.36 3.15
C GLY A 47 12.67 6.73 2.78
N TRP A 48 12.46 7.18 1.55
CA TRP A 48 12.84 8.51 1.08
C TRP A 48 11.81 9.02 0.07
N LEU A 49 11.55 10.32 0.09
CA LEU A 49 10.63 11.02 -0.81
C LEU A 49 11.28 12.32 -1.30
N PRO A 50 10.94 12.77 -2.53
CA PRO A 50 11.38 14.07 -3.02
C PRO A 50 10.70 15.20 -2.24
N GLU A 51 11.31 16.39 -2.18
CA GLU A 51 10.91 17.49 -1.30
C GLU A 51 9.53 18.08 -1.61
N GLU A 52 9.06 17.91 -2.84
CA GLU A 52 7.74 18.32 -3.31
C GLU A 52 6.60 17.54 -2.63
N VAL A 53 6.93 16.37 -2.07
CA VAL A 53 6.01 15.53 -1.30
C VAL A 53 6.04 15.97 0.16
N THR A 54 4.87 16.33 0.69
CA THR A 54 4.74 16.92 2.03
C THR A 54 3.86 16.10 2.98
N GLY A 55 3.20 15.06 2.46
CA GLY A 55 2.34 14.17 3.23
C GLY A 55 2.44 12.73 2.78
N VAL A 56 2.22 11.82 3.72
CA VAL A 56 2.00 10.39 3.45
C VAL A 56 0.63 10.00 3.95
N GLU A 57 -0.13 9.32 3.10
CA GLU A 57 -1.47 8.80 3.30
C GLU A 57 -1.42 7.27 3.23
N TYR A 58 -2.40 6.63 3.87
CA TYR A 58 -2.54 5.18 3.89
C TYR A 58 -4.00 4.86 3.58
N ALA A 59 -4.22 3.81 2.80
CA ALA A 59 -5.55 3.27 2.54
C ALA A 59 -5.53 1.74 2.63
N ALA A 60 -6.65 1.14 3.04
CA ALA A 60 -6.87 -0.30 3.06
C ALA A 60 -8.35 -0.63 2.78
N GLY A 61 -8.61 -1.74 2.10
CA GLY A 61 -9.97 -2.21 1.83
C GLY A 61 -10.43 -1.99 0.38
N GLY A 62 -11.64 -1.46 0.18
CA GLY A 62 -12.34 -1.43 -1.10
C GLY A 62 -11.60 -0.72 -2.25
N HIS A 63 -10.70 0.21 -1.94
CA HIS A 63 -9.86 0.92 -2.91
C HIS A 63 -8.45 0.32 -3.05
N GLY A 64 -8.19 -0.81 -2.39
CA GLY A 64 -6.89 -1.46 -2.34
C GLY A 64 -5.99 -0.96 -1.20
N ASP A 65 -4.98 -1.76 -0.88
CA ASP A 65 -4.03 -1.45 0.17
C ASP A 65 -2.87 -0.65 -0.43
N THR A 66 -2.79 0.62 -0.08
CA THR A 66 -1.81 1.54 -0.67
C THR A 66 -1.19 2.47 0.37
N THR A 67 0.04 2.87 0.09
CA THR A 67 0.71 4.00 0.74
C THR A 67 0.87 5.08 -0.30
N LEU A 68 0.26 6.25 -0.08
CA LEU A 68 0.30 7.37 -1.01
C LEU A 68 1.19 8.47 -0.45
N ALA A 69 2.18 8.91 -1.21
CA ALA A 69 2.91 10.13 -0.97
C ALA A 69 2.28 11.26 -1.80
N ILE A 70 1.97 12.39 -1.17
CA ILE A 70 1.29 13.52 -1.82
C ILE A 70 1.96 14.87 -1.53
N GLY A 71 2.02 15.72 -2.56
CA GLY A 71 2.47 17.11 -2.45
C GLY A 71 1.35 18.11 -2.14
N ARG A 72 1.50 19.34 -2.63
CA ARG A 72 0.56 20.47 -2.46
C ARG A 72 0.13 21.05 -3.81
N GLY A 73 -0.96 21.83 -3.80
CA GLY A 73 -1.46 22.52 -4.98
C GLY A 73 -2.62 21.81 -5.70
N GLU A 74 -3.03 22.36 -6.84
CA GLU A 74 -4.19 21.88 -7.62
C GLU A 74 -3.93 20.53 -8.30
N LEU A 75 -2.73 20.33 -8.85
CA LEU A 75 -2.22 19.07 -9.37
C LEU A 75 -1.04 18.62 -8.51
N PRO A 76 -1.29 18.18 -7.26
CA PRO A 76 -0.21 17.83 -6.36
C PRO A 76 0.49 16.58 -6.88
N PRO A 77 1.83 16.49 -6.78
CA PRO A 77 2.54 15.25 -7.05
C PRO A 77 1.94 14.10 -6.24
N MET A 78 1.67 12.97 -6.88
CA MET A 78 1.13 11.77 -6.25
C MET A 78 2.00 10.56 -6.57
N LEU A 79 2.39 9.81 -5.53
CA LEU A 79 3.15 8.58 -5.64
C LEU A 79 2.44 7.48 -4.85
N TRP A 80 1.82 6.54 -5.55
CA TRP A 80 1.14 5.39 -4.99
C TRP A 80 2.08 4.20 -4.94
N LEU A 81 2.34 3.69 -3.75
CA LEU A 81 3.06 2.44 -3.54
C LEU A 81 2.05 1.37 -3.12
N SER A 82 1.97 0.31 -3.92
CA SER A 82 1.08 -0.84 -3.69
C SER A 82 1.85 -2.15 -3.73
N VAL A 83 1.29 -3.18 -3.08
CA VAL A 83 1.88 -4.52 -3.00
C VAL A 83 0.81 -5.56 -3.34
N SER A 84 1.16 -6.52 -4.20
CA SER A 84 0.28 -7.59 -4.66
C SER A 84 0.99 -8.94 -4.57
N ASP A 85 0.27 -10.04 -4.32
CA ASP A 85 0.88 -11.38 -4.19
C ASP A 85 1.48 -11.91 -5.50
N ARG A 86 1.07 -11.32 -6.63
CA ARG A 86 1.55 -11.58 -7.98
C ARG A 86 1.71 -10.27 -8.70
N GLU A 87 2.42 -10.30 -9.82
CA GLU A 87 2.55 -9.12 -10.67
C GLU A 87 1.15 -8.58 -11.04
N PRO A 88 0.88 -7.28 -10.79
CA PRO A 88 -0.40 -6.70 -11.15
C PRO A 88 -0.66 -6.77 -12.66
N PRO A 89 -1.93 -6.91 -13.10
CA PRO A 89 -2.27 -6.77 -14.52
C PRO A 89 -1.87 -5.38 -15.02
N ALA A 90 -1.75 -5.21 -16.34
CA ALA A 90 -1.46 -3.90 -16.94
C ALA A 90 -2.45 -2.82 -16.43
N PRO A 91 -1.99 -1.57 -16.21
CA PRO A 91 -2.87 -0.48 -15.78
C PRO A 91 -4.02 -0.31 -16.76
N ARG A 92 -5.25 -0.15 -16.24
CA ARG A 92 -6.46 -0.03 -17.09
C ARG A 92 -6.48 1.25 -17.92
N ASP A 93 -5.85 2.30 -17.40
CA ASP A 93 -5.84 3.62 -17.99
C ASP A 93 -4.63 3.82 -18.94
N LEU A 94 -3.80 2.79 -19.12
CA LEU A 94 -2.70 2.81 -20.07
C LEU A 94 -3.26 2.78 -21.50
N SER A 95 -3.02 3.84 -22.26
CA SER A 95 -3.48 3.96 -23.64
C SER A 95 -2.55 3.23 -24.62
N GLY A 96 -2.92 2.01 -25.01
CA GLY A 96 -2.21 1.23 -26.02
C GLY A 96 -1.79 -0.15 -25.53
N GLU A 97 -0.94 -0.81 -26.30
CA GLU A 97 -0.41 -2.13 -25.92
C GLU A 97 0.65 -1.97 -24.81
N PRO A 98 0.48 -2.63 -23.65
CA PRO A 98 1.46 -2.57 -22.58
C PRO A 98 2.79 -3.18 -23.00
N LYS A 99 3.88 -2.45 -22.76
CA LYS A 99 5.27 -2.86 -22.95
C LYS A 99 6.01 -2.77 -21.63
N SER A 100 6.97 -3.67 -21.45
CA SER A 100 7.84 -3.70 -20.27
C SER A 100 9.25 -3.27 -20.65
N ILE A 101 9.76 -2.21 -20.03
CA ILE A 101 11.13 -1.73 -20.23
C ILE A 101 11.95 -2.09 -18.99
N PRO A 102 12.98 -2.95 -19.10
CA PRO A 102 13.76 -3.39 -17.96
C PRO A 102 14.33 -2.22 -17.13
N GLN A 103 14.24 -2.31 -15.81
CA GLN A 103 14.74 -1.32 -14.87
C GLN A 103 15.22 -1.99 -13.59
N ARG A 104 16.42 -1.63 -13.14
CA ARG A 104 16.93 -2.07 -11.85
C ARG A 104 16.35 -1.22 -10.72
N VAL A 105 15.95 -1.88 -9.64
CA VAL A 105 15.54 -1.24 -8.38
C VAL A 105 16.46 -1.80 -7.29
N GLY A 106 17.59 -1.12 -7.08
CA GLY A 106 18.67 -1.62 -6.23
C GLY A 106 19.21 -2.97 -6.73
N ASP A 107 19.06 -4.00 -5.89
CA ASP A 107 19.47 -5.37 -6.19
C ASP A 107 18.42 -6.20 -6.94
N ARG A 108 17.26 -5.63 -7.28
CA ARG A 108 16.14 -6.36 -7.91
C ARG A 108 15.90 -5.99 -9.37
N ASP A 109 15.55 -6.99 -10.17
CA ASP A 109 15.12 -6.82 -11.56
C ASP A 109 13.65 -6.40 -11.58
N GLY A 110 13.39 -5.18 -12.03
CA GLY A 110 12.08 -4.65 -12.26
C GLY A 110 11.90 -4.19 -13.71
N HIS A 111 10.81 -3.48 -13.95
CA HIS A 111 10.55 -2.87 -15.24
C HIS A 111 9.56 -1.71 -15.14
N TRP A 112 9.67 -0.78 -16.06
CA TRP A 112 8.64 0.20 -16.36
C TRP A 112 7.53 -0.43 -17.19
N VAL A 113 6.28 -0.05 -16.95
CA VAL A 113 5.14 -0.40 -17.80
C VAL A 113 4.69 0.84 -18.57
N THR A 114 4.75 0.76 -19.90
CA THR A 114 4.49 1.88 -20.81
C THR A 114 3.78 1.43 -22.08
N ALA A 115 3.07 2.32 -22.76
CA ALA A 115 2.57 2.08 -24.11
C ALA A 115 3.62 2.40 -25.20
N ASP A 116 4.63 3.22 -24.89
CA ASP A 116 5.69 3.63 -25.80
C ASP A 116 7.07 3.26 -25.23
N ALA A 117 7.80 2.41 -25.95
CA ALA A 117 9.14 1.99 -25.53
C ALA A 117 10.15 3.15 -25.52
N ASN A 118 9.89 4.23 -26.26
CA ASN A 118 10.72 5.43 -26.26
C ASN A 118 10.35 6.41 -25.15
N ASP A 119 9.24 6.18 -24.44
CA ASP A 119 8.83 6.92 -23.26
C ASP A 119 8.47 5.96 -22.11
N PRO A 120 9.47 5.49 -21.36
CA PRO A 120 9.25 4.60 -20.21
C PRO A 120 8.34 5.19 -19.12
N LEU A 121 8.12 6.50 -19.10
CA LEU A 121 7.42 7.21 -18.04
C LEU A 121 5.97 7.59 -18.41
N ASN A 122 5.50 7.26 -19.62
CA ASN A 122 4.19 7.66 -20.18
C ASN A 122 3.87 9.14 -19.93
N HIS A 123 4.75 10.03 -20.36
CA HIS A 123 4.58 11.48 -20.17
C HIS A 123 4.40 11.89 -18.71
N GLY A 124 4.94 11.12 -17.77
CA GLY A 124 4.89 11.36 -16.34
C GLY A 124 3.80 10.58 -15.59
N ASP A 125 2.94 9.80 -16.26
CA ASP A 125 2.07 8.79 -15.63
C ASP A 125 2.80 7.44 -15.55
N SER A 126 3.72 7.35 -14.61
CA SER A 126 4.76 6.33 -14.60
C SER A 126 4.40 5.13 -13.74
N TYR A 127 4.66 3.92 -14.22
CA TYR A 127 4.43 2.66 -13.51
C TYR A 127 5.72 1.85 -13.43
N LEU A 128 6.35 1.81 -12.26
CA LEU A 128 7.52 0.97 -11.99
C LEU A 128 7.09 -0.27 -11.20
N ARG A 129 7.51 -1.46 -11.64
CA ARG A 129 7.21 -2.72 -10.98
C ARG A 129 8.47 -3.51 -10.67
N TRP A 130 8.51 -4.14 -9.50
CA TRP A 130 9.60 -5.02 -9.10
C TRP A 130 9.14 -6.05 -8.07
N PRO A 131 9.75 -7.24 -8.03
CA PRO A 131 9.49 -8.21 -6.97
C PRO A 131 10.06 -7.69 -5.64
N THR A 132 9.40 -8.02 -4.54
CA THR A 132 9.87 -7.75 -3.17
C THR A 132 10.63 -8.96 -2.62
N ALA A 133 11.40 -8.79 -1.54
CA ALA A 133 12.21 -9.87 -0.95
C ALA A 133 11.39 -11.07 -0.43
N ASP A 134 10.10 -10.85 -0.16
CA ASP A 134 9.15 -11.85 0.30
C ASP A 134 8.39 -12.54 -0.85
N GLY A 135 8.71 -12.20 -2.11
CA GLY A 135 8.14 -12.81 -3.31
C GLY A 135 6.85 -12.17 -3.81
N ARG A 136 6.35 -11.14 -3.12
CA ARG A 136 5.26 -10.29 -3.63
C ARG A 136 5.78 -9.36 -4.73
N TRP A 137 4.89 -8.57 -5.31
CA TRP A 137 5.20 -7.56 -6.32
C TRP A 137 4.82 -6.18 -5.82
N ALA A 138 5.77 -5.26 -5.90
CA ALA A 138 5.56 -3.84 -5.66
C ALA A 138 5.27 -3.12 -6.97
N GLN A 139 4.39 -2.12 -6.90
CA GLN A 139 4.20 -1.14 -7.96
C GLN A 139 4.30 0.27 -7.36
N LEU A 140 5.15 1.09 -7.97
CA LEU A 140 5.15 2.54 -7.78
C LEU A 140 4.45 3.17 -8.98
N HIS A 141 3.31 3.79 -8.72
CA HIS A 141 2.58 4.58 -9.71
C HIS A 141 2.71 6.07 -9.35
N ALA A 142 3.26 6.86 -10.25
CA ALA A 142 3.49 8.29 -10.02
C ALA A 142 2.87 9.13 -11.11
N TYR A 143 2.28 10.27 -10.72
CA TYR A 143 1.77 11.27 -11.65
C TYR A 143 1.80 12.68 -11.03
N TYR A 144 1.75 13.69 -11.89
CA TYR A 144 1.89 15.13 -11.56
C TYR A 144 3.22 15.53 -10.90
N LEU A 145 4.23 14.65 -10.89
CA LEU A 145 5.59 14.98 -10.47
C LEU A 145 6.40 15.47 -11.68
N ALA A 146 6.39 16.78 -11.94
CA ALA A 146 7.11 17.35 -13.07
C ALA A 146 8.59 17.60 -12.72
N ARG A 147 9.49 16.75 -13.22
CA ARG A 147 10.93 16.88 -13.01
C ARG A 147 11.75 16.44 -14.23
N PRO A 148 12.90 17.09 -14.52
CA PRO A 148 13.78 16.65 -15.60
C PRO A 148 14.47 15.31 -15.30
N ASP A 149 14.64 14.97 -14.02
CA ASP A 149 15.28 13.75 -13.51
C ASP A 149 14.27 12.71 -12.98
N LEU A 150 13.01 12.76 -13.46
CA LEU A 150 11.90 11.98 -12.91
C LEU A 150 12.20 10.48 -12.84
N GLN A 151 12.79 9.89 -13.89
CA GLN A 151 13.13 8.46 -13.88
C GLN A 151 14.09 8.11 -12.74
N GLN A 152 15.16 8.88 -12.53
CA GLN A 152 16.12 8.62 -11.46
C GLN A 152 15.49 8.81 -10.08
N VAL A 153 14.65 9.83 -9.92
CA VAL A 153 13.93 10.11 -8.67
C VAL A 153 13.01 8.94 -8.30
N LEU A 154 12.22 8.44 -9.24
CA LEU A 154 11.29 7.34 -8.99
C LEU A 154 12.01 6.03 -8.66
N VAL A 155 13.14 5.74 -9.32
CA VAL A 155 13.99 4.58 -8.96
C VAL A 155 14.51 4.71 -7.53
N ARG A 156 14.98 5.90 -7.13
CA ARG A 156 15.45 6.15 -5.75
C ARG A 156 14.32 5.99 -4.71
N VAL A 157 13.11 6.45 -5.02
CA VAL A 157 11.93 6.24 -4.16
C VAL A 157 11.65 4.75 -4.02
N ALA A 158 11.67 4.00 -5.11
CA ALA A 158 11.44 2.55 -5.12
C ALA A 158 12.53 1.78 -4.35
N GLU A 159 13.80 2.18 -4.47
CA GLU A 159 14.93 1.60 -3.73
C GLU A 159 14.80 1.79 -2.21
N GLY A 160 14.30 2.95 -1.77
CA GLY A 160 14.06 3.24 -0.36
C GLY A 160 12.80 2.60 0.21
N ALA A 161 11.97 1.94 -0.61
CA ALA A 161 10.71 1.36 -0.14
C ALA A 161 10.93 0.13 0.75
N THR A 162 10.14 0.04 1.81
CA THR A 162 10.12 -1.12 2.72
C THR A 162 8.76 -1.81 2.68
N PHE A 163 8.77 -3.12 2.90
CA PHE A 163 7.59 -3.98 2.75
C PHE A 163 7.39 -4.83 3.99
N ALA A 164 6.38 -4.48 4.79
CA ALA A 164 6.02 -5.17 6.02
C ALA A 164 4.57 -4.86 6.37
N ASN A 165 3.91 -5.76 7.08
CA ASN A 165 2.59 -5.47 7.65
C ASN A 165 2.77 -4.65 8.93
N ARG A 166 2.37 -3.38 8.90
CA ARG A 166 2.49 -2.45 10.03
C ARG A 166 1.17 -1.75 10.30
N GLY A 167 0.70 -1.80 11.54
CA GLY A 167 -0.43 -0.99 11.98
C GLY A 167 -0.10 0.49 11.88
N VAL A 168 -0.90 1.26 11.14
CA VAL A 168 -0.77 2.71 11.06
C VAL A 168 -1.23 3.29 12.40
N PRO A 169 -0.43 4.12 13.09
CA PRO A 169 -0.89 4.78 14.31
C PRO A 169 -2.10 5.68 14.01
N LEU A 170 -3.18 5.54 14.78
CA LEU A 170 -4.42 6.30 14.60
C LEU A 170 -4.74 7.17 15.84
N PRO A 171 -5.47 8.30 15.67
CA PRO A 171 -5.85 9.24 16.73
C PRO A 171 -6.96 8.75 17.68
N LEU A 172 -7.31 7.46 17.66
CA LEU A 172 -8.39 6.93 18.49
C LEU A 172 -8.14 5.49 18.97
N ARG A 173 -8.91 5.11 19.99
CA ARG A 173 -9.21 3.72 20.37
C ARG A 173 -10.70 3.47 20.28
N ILE A 174 -11.09 2.25 19.96
CA ILE A 174 -12.46 1.75 19.94
C ILE A 174 -12.52 0.59 20.93
N ALA A 175 -13.30 0.76 21.99
CA ALA A 175 -13.35 -0.21 23.10
C ALA A 175 -13.92 -1.58 22.68
N SER A 176 -14.84 -1.62 21.72
CA SER A 176 -15.31 -2.87 21.09
C SER A 176 -16.16 -2.57 19.87
N LEU A 177 -16.13 -3.49 18.89
CA LEU A 177 -17.08 -3.52 17.78
C LEU A 177 -17.95 -4.77 17.87
N PRO A 178 -19.23 -4.72 17.46
CA PRO A 178 -20.02 -5.94 17.30
C PRO A 178 -19.31 -6.92 16.33
N PRO A 179 -19.35 -8.25 16.56
CA PRO A 179 -18.59 -9.22 15.76
C PRO A 179 -18.86 -9.21 14.25
N SER A 180 -20.02 -8.72 13.82
CA SER A 180 -20.40 -8.63 12.41
C SER A 180 -19.86 -7.37 11.71
N PHE A 181 -19.12 -6.51 12.41
CA PHE A 181 -18.46 -5.37 11.79
C PHE A 181 -17.23 -5.85 11.03
N HIS A 182 -17.26 -5.69 9.72
CA HIS A 182 -16.14 -5.97 8.85
C HIS A 182 -15.69 -4.66 8.21
N LEU A 183 -14.40 -4.37 8.30
CA LEU A 183 -13.84 -3.20 7.63
C LEU A 183 -14.07 -3.32 6.13
N SER A 184 -14.75 -2.32 5.55
CA SER A 184 -14.94 -2.21 4.11
C SER A 184 -13.90 -1.29 3.49
N ASP A 185 -13.53 -0.21 4.18
CA ASP A 185 -12.56 0.76 3.71
C ASP A 185 -11.97 1.54 4.89
N ALA A 186 -10.72 1.94 4.80
CA ALA A 186 -10.07 2.81 5.78
C ALA A 186 -9.02 3.66 5.08
N TYR A 187 -8.95 4.95 5.43
CA TYR A 187 -7.87 5.80 4.92
C TYR A 187 -7.56 6.99 5.82
N THR A 188 -6.32 7.47 5.73
CA THR A 188 -5.91 8.79 6.23
C THR A 188 -5.71 9.72 5.05
N SER A 189 -6.16 10.97 5.15
CA SER A 189 -5.85 12.04 4.19
C SER A 189 -4.99 13.11 4.86
N ARG A 190 -4.06 13.71 4.11
CA ARG A 190 -3.17 14.82 4.52
C ARG A 190 -3.23 15.98 3.51
N ARG A 191 -4.45 16.38 3.15
CA ARG A 191 -4.76 17.37 2.11
C ARG A 191 -5.45 18.63 2.66
N PRO A 192 -4.78 19.47 3.46
CA PRO A 192 -5.35 20.71 4.01
C PRO A 192 -5.98 21.63 2.98
N ASP A 193 -5.40 21.72 1.78
CA ASP A 193 -5.93 22.57 0.71
C ASP A 193 -7.31 22.09 0.21
N GLN A 194 -7.61 20.79 0.35
CA GLN A 194 -8.88 20.18 -0.07
C GLN A 194 -9.84 19.95 1.10
N ASP A 195 -9.33 19.49 2.23
CA ASP A 195 -10.13 19.08 3.39
C ASP A 195 -10.37 20.23 4.39
N GLY A 196 -9.62 21.33 4.31
CA GLY A 196 -9.66 22.45 5.26
C GLY A 196 -9.01 22.14 6.62
N VAL A 197 -8.42 20.95 6.78
CA VAL A 197 -7.77 20.46 8.00
C VAL A 197 -6.46 19.74 7.65
N PRO A 198 -5.45 19.76 8.53
CA PRO A 198 -4.13 19.18 8.22
C PRO A 198 -4.17 17.69 7.90
N TRP A 199 -5.15 16.97 8.48
CA TRP A 199 -5.37 15.56 8.21
C TRP A 199 -6.81 15.16 8.58
N LYS A 200 -7.25 14.02 8.05
CA LYS A 200 -8.46 13.31 8.50
C LYS A 200 -8.25 11.80 8.45
N LEU A 201 -9.01 11.08 9.25
CA LEU A 201 -9.13 9.63 9.25
C LEU A 201 -10.58 9.26 8.95
N VAL A 202 -10.77 8.28 8.07
CA VAL A 202 -12.06 7.67 7.78
C VAL A 202 -11.94 6.17 7.94
N LEU A 203 -12.84 5.57 8.72
CA LEU A 203 -13.01 4.12 8.85
C LEU A 203 -14.44 3.76 8.46
N GLN A 204 -14.60 2.85 7.51
CA GLN A 204 -15.89 2.35 7.05
C GLN A 204 -16.02 0.87 7.37
N TYR A 205 -17.14 0.51 7.99
CA TYR A 205 -17.47 -0.86 8.36
C TYR A 205 -18.80 -1.25 7.73
N SER A 206 -18.83 -2.43 7.15
CA SER A 206 -20.06 -3.12 6.79
C SER A 206 -20.52 -4.00 7.95
N ALA A 207 -21.81 -3.99 8.26
CA ALA A 207 -22.39 -4.83 9.30
C ALA A 207 -23.86 -5.16 8.99
N ASN A 208 -24.14 -6.43 8.67
CA ASN A 208 -25.49 -6.92 8.31
C ASN A 208 -26.18 -6.05 7.24
N GLY A 209 -25.41 -5.65 6.22
CA GLY A 209 -25.87 -4.82 5.12
C GLY A 209 -26.12 -3.34 5.46
N ALA A 210 -25.72 -2.87 6.65
CA ALA A 210 -25.57 -1.45 6.96
C ALA A 210 -24.11 -1.02 6.78
N LEU A 211 -23.90 0.25 6.46
CA LEU A 211 -22.60 0.90 6.39
C LEU A 211 -22.47 1.90 7.54
N ALA A 212 -21.49 1.66 8.42
CA ALA A 212 -21.11 2.57 9.49
C ALA A 212 -19.80 3.29 9.12
N THR A 213 -19.78 4.62 9.20
CA THR A 213 -18.59 5.44 8.91
C THR A 213 -18.17 6.22 10.15
N ILE A 214 -16.90 6.12 10.52
CA ILE A 214 -16.26 6.90 11.57
C ILE A 214 -15.31 7.89 10.90
N ASN A 215 -15.57 9.18 11.07
CA ASN A 215 -14.69 10.26 10.64
C ASN A 215 -14.00 10.85 11.88
N VAL A 216 -12.68 11.04 11.84
CA VAL A 216 -11.92 11.74 12.88
C VAL A 216 -10.99 12.75 12.25
N ALA A 217 -11.06 14.00 12.67
CA ALA A 217 -10.19 15.07 12.21
C ALA A 217 -10.11 16.20 13.25
N PRO A 218 -9.17 17.15 13.15
CA PRO A 218 -9.31 18.43 13.82
C PRO A 218 -10.64 19.12 13.47
N PRO A 219 -11.23 19.92 14.37
CA PRO A 219 -12.43 20.69 14.04
C PRO A 219 -12.20 21.61 12.84
N GLY A 220 -13.23 21.74 11.98
CA GLY A 220 -13.18 22.59 10.78
C GLY A 220 -13.04 21.84 9.46
N ALA A 221 -13.01 20.50 9.48
CA ALA A 221 -13.02 19.69 8.26
C ALA A 221 -14.27 20.01 7.42
N GLY A 222 -14.05 20.41 6.16
CA GLY A 222 -15.12 20.88 5.27
C GLY A 222 -16.08 19.76 4.83
N ARG A 223 -15.58 18.53 4.71
CA ARG A 223 -16.36 17.36 4.27
C ARG A 223 -16.28 16.24 5.29
N LYS A 224 -17.44 15.63 5.55
CA LYS A 224 -17.55 14.37 6.30
C LYS A 224 -17.92 13.28 5.30
N ASP A 225 -17.17 12.19 5.33
CA ASP A 225 -17.38 11.06 4.43
C ASP A 225 -18.41 10.09 5.01
N GLY A 226 -19.04 9.30 4.14
CA GLY A 226 -20.05 8.30 4.52
C GLY A 226 -21.50 8.74 4.34
N LEU A 227 -22.40 7.82 4.69
CA LEU A 227 -23.85 7.97 4.56
C LEU A 227 -24.54 8.14 5.92
N GLY A 228 -25.79 8.59 5.90
CA GLY A 228 -26.60 8.83 7.10
C GLY A 228 -26.36 10.19 7.75
N VAL A 229 -27.09 10.47 8.83
CA VAL A 229 -26.95 11.72 9.60
C VAL A 229 -25.93 11.49 10.72
N PRO A 230 -24.73 12.10 10.67
CA PRO A 230 -23.70 11.81 11.64
C PRO A 230 -24.04 12.36 13.03
N ARG A 231 -23.63 11.62 14.06
CA ARG A 231 -23.52 12.10 15.44
C ARG A 231 -22.07 12.41 15.73
N CYS A 232 -21.79 13.57 16.31
CA CYS A 232 -20.43 14.06 16.50
C CYS A 232 -20.15 14.44 17.95
N VAL A 233 -18.90 14.25 18.38
CA VAL A 233 -18.36 14.79 19.63
C VAL A 233 -17.05 15.51 19.35
N LYS A 234 -16.80 16.59 20.10
CA LYS A 234 -15.52 17.29 20.11
C LYS A 234 -14.80 17.00 21.42
N LYS A 235 -13.58 16.47 21.36
CA LYS A 235 -12.77 16.15 22.53
C LYS A 235 -11.29 16.10 22.16
N ASN A 236 -10.41 16.52 23.08
CA ASN A 236 -8.95 16.47 22.90
C ASN A 236 -8.47 17.16 21.60
N GLY A 237 -9.12 18.25 21.20
CA GLY A 237 -8.76 18.97 19.97
C GLY A 237 -9.17 18.28 18.67
N LEU A 238 -10.00 17.22 18.74
CA LEU A 238 -10.53 16.48 17.60
C LEU A 238 -12.06 16.52 17.58
N GLU A 239 -12.63 16.36 16.40
CA GLU A 239 -14.03 16.02 16.18
C GLU A 239 -14.09 14.57 15.66
N ALA A 240 -14.86 13.72 16.35
CA ALA A 240 -15.23 12.39 15.87
C ALA A 240 -16.70 12.38 15.50
N CYS A 241 -17.02 11.90 14.31
CA CYS A 241 -18.38 11.76 13.81
C CYS A 241 -18.64 10.33 13.36
N VAL A 242 -19.76 9.77 13.81
CA VAL A 242 -20.24 8.46 13.39
C VAL A 242 -21.53 8.62 12.62
N GLY A 243 -21.56 8.12 11.39
CA GLY A 243 -22.76 7.98 10.56
C GLY A 243 -23.08 6.51 10.33
N ILE A 244 -24.36 6.17 10.30
CA ILE A 244 -24.85 4.86 9.85
C ILE A 244 -25.94 5.13 8.82
N ASP A 245 -25.87 4.46 7.67
CA ASP A 245 -26.82 4.61 6.57
C ASP A 245 -28.25 4.13 6.92
N LYS A 246 -28.36 3.24 7.91
CA LYS A 246 -29.59 2.76 8.55
C LYS A 246 -29.71 3.28 9.98
N GLU A 247 -30.87 3.04 10.60
CA GLU A 247 -31.08 3.40 12.02
C GLU A 247 -30.04 2.74 12.95
N LYS A 248 -29.69 1.48 12.66
CA LYS A 248 -28.74 0.68 13.41
C LYS A 248 -27.89 -0.19 12.47
N ALA A 249 -26.65 -0.45 12.90
CA ALA A 249 -25.77 -1.45 12.32
C ALA A 249 -25.52 -2.53 13.36
N ALA A 250 -25.89 -3.78 13.08
CA ALA A 250 -25.79 -4.89 14.03
C ALA A 250 -26.35 -4.59 15.44
N GLY A 251 -27.49 -3.91 15.50
CA GLY A 251 -28.18 -3.62 16.77
C GLY A 251 -27.68 -2.38 17.52
N ILE A 252 -26.62 -1.71 17.05
CA ILE A 252 -26.12 -0.46 17.66
C ILE A 252 -26.42 0.76 16.80
N THR A 253 -26.72 1.87 17.46
CA THR A 253 -26.92 3.20 16.87
C THR A 253 -25.58 3.91 16.67
N ALA A 254 -25.58 4.98 15.87
CA ALA A 254 -24.41 5.85 15.70
C ALA A 254 -23.91 6.43 17.03
N GLN A 255 -24.82 6.77 17.95
CA GLN A 255 -24.47 7.32 19.26
C GLN A 255 -23.81 6.28 20.17
N GLU A 256 -24.29 5.03 20.14
CA GLU A 256 -23.69 3.92 20.91
C GLU A 256 -22.34 3.48 20.34
N LEU A 257 -22.11 3.60 19.03
CA LEU A 257 -20.79 3.39 18.46
C LEU A 257 -19.84 4.53 18.85
N LEU A 258 -20.31 5.78 18.78
CA LEU A 258 -19.52 6.96 19.15
C LEU A 258 -19.09 6.95 20.63
N SER A 259 -19.93 6.46 21.54
CA SER A 259 -19.59 6.37 22.97
C SER A 259 -18.46 5.37 23.27
N ARG A 260 -18.13 4.46 22.33
CA ARG A 260 -17.02 3.51 22.44
C ARG A 260 -15.69 4.09 21.96
N ILE A 261 -15.69 5.28 21.38
CA ILE A 261 -14.51 5.93 20.81
C ILE A 261 -13.81 6.79 21.86
N THR A 262 -12.52 6.53 22.07
CA THR A 262 -11.64 7.39 22.86
C THR A 262 -10.67 8.11 21.93
N LEU A 263 -10.69 9.45 21.94
CA LEU A 263 -9.82 10.28 21.12
C LEU A 263 -8.49 10.56 21.83
N LEU A 264 -7.37 10.35 21.13
CA LEU A 264 -6.01 10.48 21.68
C LEU A 264 -5.41 11.88 21.48
N GLY A 265 -6.03 12.70 20.63
CA GLY A 265 -5.65 14.08 20.36
C GLY A 265 -4.88 14.27 19.05
N THR A 266 -4.49 15.51 18.78
CA THR A 266 -3.90 15.93 17.49
C THR A 266 -2.42 15.57 17.32
N ASP A 267 -1.74 15.22 18.40
CA ASP A 267 -0.31 14.90 18.43
C ASP A 267 -0.07 13.48 17.91
N GLU A 268 0.44 13.37 16.67
CA GLU A 268 0.67 12.08 16.01
C GLU A 268 1.63 11.16 16.78
N SER A 269 2.53 11.72 17.60
CA SER A 269 3.46 10.92 18.42
C SER A 269 2.76 10.13 19.53
N LYS A 270 1.52 10.50 19.87
CA LYS A 270 0.69 9.84 20.90
C LYS A 270 -0.35 8.90 20.32
N TRP A 271 -0.40 8.78 19.00
CA TRP A 271 -1.33 7.87 18.32
C TRP A 271 -0.96 6.42 18.57
N THR A 272 -1.92 5.53 18.36
CA THR A 272 -1.75 4.11 18.71
C THR A 272 -1.92 3.21 17.51
N ALA A 273 -1.07 2.19 17.42
CA ALA A 273 -1.26 1.09 16.48
C ALA A 273 -2.26 0.03 17.00
N HIS A 274 -2.73 0.16 18.25
CA HIS A 274 -3.67 -0.76 18.89
C HIS A 274 -5.03 -0.05 19.06
N VAL A 275 -5.82 -0.10 18.00
CA VAL A 275 -7.04 0.72 17.85
C VAL A 275 -8.25 0.00 18.41
N LEU A 276 -8.39 -1.29 18.12
CA LEU A 276 -9.45 -2.14 18.63
C LEU A 276 -8.98 -2.77 19.94
N SER A 277 -9.79 -2.64 21.00
CA SER A 277 -9.53 -3.46 22.21
C SER A 277 -10.06 -4.88 21.99
N PRO A 278 -9.37 -5.91 22.52
CA PRO A 278 -9.85 -7.29 22.49
C PRO A 278 -11.17 -7.46 23.24
#